data_AF-A0A920MKH7-F1
#
_entry.id   AF-A0A920MKH7-F1
#
_cell.length_a   1.000
_cell.length_b   1.000
_cell.length_c   1.000
_cell.angle_alpha   90.00
_cell.angle_beta   90.00
_cell.angle_gamma   90.00
#
_symmetry.space_group_name_H-M   'P 1'
#
loop_
_entity.id
_entity.type
_entity.pdbx_description
1 polymer ?
#
loop_
_entity_poly.entity_id
_entity_poly.type
_entity_poly.pdbx_seq_one_letter_code
_entity_poly.pdbx_strand_id
1 'polypeptide(L)'
;MFQKSMRENDEEMLFSALFACPKCGHSISELEPKLFSFNSPAGACSTCDGLGQKQFFDESKLITDNCLSLGEGAIRGWDRRNIWYFQMLSSLADHYKFKLDIPFKNLSKKHQKIILRGSDDELISFKYINDKGNTYTREIPFEGIIPNMERRYRETESNMVREDLSKFLSSQACPDCAGTRLRKDARFVFVQGISLPQITEMTVTKAVEKFCRSPNFPAREQQLQIRF
;
A
#
# COMPACT_ATOMS: atom_id res chain seq x y z
N MET A 1 -7.60 -33.39 0.63
CA MET A 1 -6.94 -34.69 0.81
C MET A 1 -6.64 -35.23 -0.58
N PHE A 2 -5.38 -35.25 -1.00
CA PHE A 2 -5.02 -35.73 -2.34
C PHE A 2 -5.13 -37.26 -2.37
N GLN A 3 -5.80 -37.80 -3.38
CA GLN A 3 -5.89 -39.25 -3.59
C GLN A 3 -4.88 -39.68 -4.66
N LYS A 4 -4.08 -40.71 -4.34
CA LYS A 4 -3.16 -41.36 -5.27
C LYS A 4 -3.86 -42.57 -5.89
N SER A 5 -3.84 -42.70 -7.21
CA SER A 5 -4.31 -43.88 -7.93
C SER A 5 -3.25 -44.27 -8.96
N MET A 6 -2.83 -45.55 -8.94
CA MET A 6 -1.94 -46.13 -9.93
C MET A 6 -2.74 -46.81 -11.05
N ARG A 7 -2.33 -46.64 -12.31
CA ARG A 7 -2.74 -47.46 -13.46
C ARG A 7 -1.50 -48.11 -14.09
N GLU A 8 -1.73 -49.16 -14.89
CA GLU A 8 -0.74 -50.01 -15.57
C GLU A 8 0.20 -49.32 -16.59
N ASN A 9 0.25 -47.99 -16.62
CA ASN A 9 1.30 -47.22 -17.29
C ASN A 9 1.80 -46.17 -16.29
N ASP A 10 3.10 -46.21 -16.01
CA ASP A 10 3.83 -45.71 -14.84
C ASP A 10 3.85 -44.17 -14.63
N GLU A 11 2.70 -43.50 -14.76
CA GLU A 11 2.54 -42.07 -14.46
C GLU A 11 1.66 -41.85 -13.21
N GLU A 12 2.23 -41.25 -12.17
CA GLU A 12 1.49 -40.88 -10.95
C GLU A 12 0.44 -39.80 -11.27
N MET A 13 -0.84 -40.15 -11.20
CA MET A 13 -1.95 -39.20 -11.30
C MET A 13 -2.43 -38.78 -9.90
N LEU A 14 -2.45 -37.46 -9.66
CA LEU A 14 -2.88 -36.81 -8.43
C LEU A 14 -4.29 -36.22 -8.59
N PHE A 15 -5.21 -36.63 -7.71
CA PHE A 15 -6.60 -36.14 -7.71
C PHE A 15 -6.90 -35.28 -6.48
N SER A 16 -7.67 -34.20 -6.68
CA SER A 16 -8.20 -33.34 -5.62
C SER A 16 -9.67 -33.00 -5.90
N ALA A 17 -10.50 -33.06 -4.87
CA ALA A 17 -11.89 -32.58 -4.92
C ALA A 17 -12.00 -31.04 -4.79
N LEU A 18 -10.89 -30.36 -4.47
CA LEU A 18 -10.78 -28.90 -4.37
C LEU A 18 -9.92 -28.36 -5.51
N PHE A 19 -10.14 -27.11 -5.92
CA PHE A 19 -9.23 -26.37 -6.80
C PHE A 19 -7.92 -26.08 -6.06
N ALA A 20 -7.03 -27.07 -6.00
CA ALA A 20 -5.80 -27.01 -5.23
C ALA A 20 -4.56 -27.33 -6.07
N CYS A 21 -3.48 -26.58 -5.84
CA CYS A 21 -2.20 -26.82 -6.46
C CYS A 21 -1.53 -28.07 -5.86
N PRO A 22 -1.17 -29.09 -6.66
CA PRO A 22 -0.53 -30.30 -6.16
C PRO A 22 0.93 -30.06 -5.68
N LYS A 23 1.55 -28.93 -6.07
CA LYS A 23 2.94 -28.61 -5.70
C LYS A 23 3.07 -27.84 -4.40
N CYS A 24 2.21 -26.85 -4.17
CA CYS A 24 2.31 -25.95 -3.02
C CYS A 24 1.13 -26.04 -2.05
N GLY A 25 0.07 -26.81 -2.38
CA GLY A 25 -1.09 -26.98 -1.52
C GLY A 25 -2.05 -25.79 -1.46
N HIS A 26 -1.77 -24.68 -2.16
CA HIS A 26 -2.68 -23.54 -2.24
C HIS A 26 -4.02 -23.98 -2.84
N SER A 27 -5.13 -23.62 -2.20
CA SER A 27 -6.47 -23.94 -2.68
C SER A 27 -7.32 -22.68 -2.84
N ILE A 28 -8.18 -22.69 -3.86
CA ILE A 28 -9.15 -21.64 -4.12
C ILE A 28 -10.54 -22.16 -3.76
N SER A 29 -11.36 -21.28 -3.21
CA SER A 29 -12.79 -21.53 -3.00
C SER A 29 -13.52 -21.80 -4.33
N GLU A 30 -14.77 -22.20 -4.26
CA GLU A 30 -15.59 -22.38 -5.46
C GLU A 30 -15.61 -21.12 -6.34
N LEU A 31 -15.54 -21.31 -7.66
CA LEU A 31 -15.50 -20.23 -8.64
C LEU A 31 -16.89 -19.59 -8.82
N GLU A 32 -17.33 -18.86 -7.81
CA GLU A 32 -18.57 -18.10 -7.86
C GLU A 32 -18.35 -16.71 -8.48
N PRO A 33 -19.36 -16.10 -9.14
CA PRO A 33 -19.27 -14.75 -9.69
C PRO A 33 -18.79 -13.69 -8.69
N LYS A 34 -19.12 -13.84 -7.40
CA LYS A 34 -18.68 -12.92 -6.32
C LYS A 34 -17.15 -12.87 -6.17
N LEU A 35 -16.43 -13.94 -6.51
CA LEU A 35 -14.97 -13.99 -6.51
C LEU A 35 -14.36 -13.01 -7.53
N PHE A 36 -15.10 -12.70 -8.59
CA PHE A 36 -14.67 -11.82 -9.67
C PHE A 36 -15.19 -10.38 -9.53
N SER A 37 -15.87 -10.07 -8.42
CA SER A 37 -16.37 -8.74 -8.13
C SER A 37 -15.45 -8.02 -7.15
N PHE A 38 -14.86 -6.90 -7.57
CA PHE A 38 -14.10 -6.01 -6.68
C PHE A 38 -15.00 -5.27 -5.67
N ASN A 39 -16.33 -5.32 -5.85
CA ASN A 39 -17.29 -4.79 -4.88
C ASN A 39 -17.68 -5.82 -3.81
N SER A 40 -17.22 -7.07 -3.93
CA SER A 40 -17.42 -8.11 -2.93
C SER A 40 -16.14 -8.33 -2.14
N PRO A 41 -16.20 -8.45 -0.80
CA PRO A 41 -15.05 -8.83 0.01
C PRO A 41 -14.41 -10.16 -0.42
N ALA A 42 -15.21 -11.05 -1.03
CA ALA A 42 -14.73 -12.33 -1.54
C ALA A 42 -13.72 -12.18 -2.69
N GLY A 43 -13.89 -11.16 -3.54
CA GLY A 43 -13.10 -10.94 -4.76
C GLY A 43 -12.19 -9.71 -4.74
N ALA A 44 -12.46 -8.75 -3.85
CA ALA A 44 -11.69 -7.52 -3.73
C ALA A 44 -10.25 -7.78 -3.28
N CYS A 45 -9.31 -6.97 -3.77
CA CYS A 45 -7.97 -6.92 -3.21
C CYS A 45 -8.05 -6.42 -1.76
N SER A 46 -7.53 -7.21 -0.82
CA SER A 46 -7.53 -6.93 0.62
C SER A 46 -6.73 -5.69 1.02
N THR A 47 -5.81 -5.24 0.17
CA THR A 47 -4.89 -4.14 0.49
C THR A 47 -5.44 -2.78 0.09
N CYS A 48 -6.39 -2.75 -0.85
CA CYS A 48 -7.02 -1.51 -1.31
C CYS A 48 -8.55 -1.59 -1.32
N ASP A 49 -9.13 -2.61 -0.70
CA ASP A 49 -10.58 -2.86 -0.64
C ASP A 49 -11.29 -2.71 -1.99
N GLY A 50 -10.66 -3.23 -3.05
CA GLY A 50 -11.23 -3.15 -4.39
C GLY A 50 -11.20 -1.77 -5.06
N LEU A 51 -10.49 -0.78 -4.50
CA LEU A 51 -10.29 0.53 -5.13
C LEU A 51 -9.29 0.48 -6.29
N GLY A 52 -8.29 -0.41 -6.23
CA GLY A 52 -7.21 -0.51 -7.21
C GLY A 52 -6.10 0.52 -7.05
N GLN A 53 -6.30 1.51 -6.20
CA GLN A 53 -5.32 2.54 -5.89
C GLN A 53 -5.02 2.56 -4.39
N LYS A 54 -3.81 2.97 -4.04
CA LYS A 54 -3.41 3.26 -2.67
C LYS A 54 -3.02 4.72 -2.57
N GLN A 55 -3.61 5.41 -1.61
CA GLN A 55 -3.21 6.76 -1.24
C GLN A 55 -1.99 6.69 -0.32
N PHE A 56 -1.03 7.59 -0.51
CA PHE A 56 0.15 7.72 0.33
C PHE A 56 0.55 9.19 0.41
N PHE A 57 1.26 9.56 1.48
CA PHE A 57 1.81 10.90 1.60
C PHE A 57 3.05 11.03 0.72
N ASP A 58 2.99 11.99 -0.19
CA ASP A 58 4.04 12.22 -1.18
C ASP A 58 5.09 13.17 -0.62
N GLU A 59 6.32 12.68 -0.49
CA GLU A 59 7.46 13.46 -0.01
C GLU A 59 7.67 14.74 -0.83
N SER A 60 7.41 14.68 -2.14
CA SER A 60 7.57 15.82 -3.05
C SER A 60 6.53 16.93 -2.82
N LYS A 61 5.34 16.58 -2.31
CA LYS A 61 4.30 17.55 -1.94
C LYS A 61 4.48 18.07 -0.53
N LEU A 62 5.02 17.24 0.36
CA LEU A 62 5.22 17.56 1.76
C LEU A 62 6.37 18.54 1.97
N ILE A 63 7.46 18.39 1.21
CA ILE A 63 8.58 19.31 1.23
C ILE A 63 8.25 20.49 0.33
N THR A 64 7.90 21.63 0.93
CA THR A 64 7.44 22.82 0.21
C THR A 64 8.59 23.50 -0.53
N ASP A 65 9.73 23.64 0.15
CA ASP A 65 10.96 24.16 -0.44
C ASP A 65 12.18 23.51 0.22
N ASN A 66 12.98 22.86 -0.61
CA ASN A 66 14.22 22.17 -0.22
C ASN A 66 15.38 23.13 0.11
N CYS A 67 15.28 24.40 -0.28
CA CYS A 67 16.27 25.43 0.00
C CYS A 67 16.06 26.08 1.37
N LEU A 68 14.86 25.96 1.95
CA LEU A 68 14.57 26.41 3.31
C LEU A 68 15.08 25.40 4.32
N SER A 69 15.36 25.89 5.52
CA SER A 69 15.62 25.06 6.68
C SER A 69 14.32 24.52 7.28
N LEU A 70 14.41 23.53 8.19
CA LEU A 70 13.22 23.02 8.87
C LEU A 70 12.54 24.12 9.70
N GLY A 71 13.33 24.97 10.36
CA GLY A 71 12.81 26.09 11.15
C GLY A 71 12.11 27.17 10.32
N GLU A 72 12.49 27.34 9.05
CA GLU A 72 11.91 28.31 8.13
C GLU A 72 10.68 27.79 7.37
N GLY A 73 10.36 26.50 7.48
CA GLY A 73 9.18 25.91 6.84
C GLY A 73 9.46 25.09 5.59
N ALA A 74 10.62 24.42 5.51
CA ALA A 74 10.84 23.38 4.50
C ALA A 74 9.70 22.34 4.48
N ILE A 75 9.16 22.02 5.66
CA ILE A 75 8.00 21.14 5.83
C ILE A 75 6.93 21.90 6.61
N ARG A 76 5.76 22.11 5.99
CA ARG A 76 4.68 22.90 6.57
C ARG A 76 4.16 22.28 7.88
N GLY A 77 4.06 23.09 8.92
CA GLY A 77 3.55 22.67 10.24
C GLY A 77 4.60 22.02 11.15
N TRP A 78 5.81 21.81 10.65
CA TRP A 78 6.99 21.33 11.40
C TRP A 78 8.07 22.41 11.50
N ASP A 79 7.63 23.67 11.53
CA ASP A 79 8.47 24.86 11.59
C ASP A 79 8.38 25.53 12.97
N ARG A 80 9.09 26.67 13.14
CA ARG A 80 9.11 27.42 14.40
C ARG A 80 7.73 27.95 14.84
N ARG A 81 6.73 28.00 13.96
CA ARG A 81 5.36 28.43 14.31
C ARG A 81 4.63 27.36 15.11
N ASN A 82 5.02 26.09 14.94
CA ASN A 82 4.52 25.00 15.76
C ASN A 82 5.56 24.59 16.81
N ILE A 83 5.49 25.26 17.97
CA ILE A 83 6.45 25.08 19.08
C ILE A 83 6.59 23.60 19.48
N TRP A 84 5.48 22.85 19.51
CA TRP A 84 5.48 21.45 19.94
C TRP A 84 6.29 20.55 18.98
N TYR A 85 5.98 20.58 17.68
CA TYR A 85 6.74 19.80 16.69
C TYR A 85 8.19 20.28 16.57
N PHE A 86 8.42 21.60 16.69
CA PHE A 86 9.77 22.16 16.58
C PHE A 86 10.65 21.75 17.77
N GLN A 87 10.14 21.70 19.00
CA GLN A 87 10.88 21.18 20.16
C GLN A 87 11.27 19.72 20.00
N MET A 88 10.38 18.91 19.42
CA MET A 88 10.65 17.52 19.11
C MET A 88 11.77 17.39 18.07
N LEU A 89 11.72 18.18 16.99
CA LEU A 89 12.80 18.24 16.00
C LEU A 89 14.14 18.72 16.61
N SER A 90 14.11 19.66 17.56
CA SER A 90 15.32 20.12 18.26
C SER A 90 15.96 19.01 19.07
N SER A 91 15.16 18.23 19.82
CA SER A 91 15.66 17.07 20.57
C SER A 91 16.23 15.99 19.63
N LEU A 92 15.58 15.76 18.48
CA LEU A 92 16.05 14.86 17.44
C LEU A 92 17.39 15.32 16.83
N ALA A 93 17.52 16.63 16.59
CA ALA A 93 18.71 17.25 16.06
C ALA A 93 19.89 17.16 17.03
N ASP A 94 19.64 17.33 18.34
CA ASP A 94 20.64 17.15 19.39
C ASP A 94 21.13 15.70 19.48
N HIS A 95 20.21 14.72 19.39
CA HIS A 95 20.54 13.29 19.46
C HIS A 95 21.40 12.84 18.27
N TYR A 96 20.98 13.16 17.05
CA TYR A 96 21.72 12.78 15.82
C TYR A 96 22.78 13.80 15.40
N LYS A 97 22.97 14.88 16.17
CA LYS A 97 23.97 15.94 15.96
C LYS A 97 23.89 16.60 14.57
N PHE A 98 22.70 16.97 14.13
CA PHE A 98 22.50 17.78 12.92
C PHE A 98 21.93 19.16 13.23
N LYS A 99 22.00 20.07 12.26
CA LYS A 99 21.49 21.45 12.42
C LYS A 99 20.10 21.58 11.81
N LEU A 100 19.20 22.28 12.51
CA LEU A 100 17.86 22.58 11.99
C LEU A 100 17.80 23.82 11.11
N ASP A 101 18.80 24.71 11.23
CA ASP A 101 18.88 26.02 10.54
C ASP A 101 19.74 25.95 9.27
N ILE A 102 19.86 24.78 8.67
CA ILE A 102 20.47 24.61 7.34
C ILE A 102 19.40 24.18 6.34
N PRO A 103 19.55 24.51 5.04
CA PRO A 103 18.65 24.05 3.99
C PRO A 103 18.41 22.54 4.06
N PHE A 104 17.15 22.11 3.94
CA PHE A 104 16.78 20.69 4.05
C PHE A 104 17.56 19.81 3.07
N LYS A 105 17.81 20.29 1.85
CA LYS A 105 18.63 19.59 0.83
C LYS A 105 20.07 19.33 1.27
N ASN A 106 20.62 20.15 2.17
CA ASN A 106 21.99 20.03 2.66
C ASN A 106 22.11 19.01 3.81
N LEU A 107 20.98 18.56 4.38
CA LEU A 107 20.99 17.46 5.35
C LEU A 107 21.42 16.15 4.66
N SER A 108 22.10 15.29 5.41
CA SER A 108 22.45 13.96 4.92
C SER A 108 21.17 13.17 4.59
N LYS A 109 21.24 12.27 3.60
CA LYS A 109 20.11 11.40 3.26
C LYS A 109 19.64 10.53 4.42
N LYS A 110 20.55 10.17 5.33
CA LYS A 110 20.22 9.47 6.58
C LYS A 110 19.34 10.34 7.48
N HIS A 111 19.72 11.61 7.71
CA HIS A 111 18.93 12.52 8.54
C HIS A 111 17.58 12.84 7.89
N GLN A 112 17.53 13.10 6.59
CA GLN A 112 16.27 13.31 5.85
C GLN A 112 15.32 12.12 6.04
N LYS A 113 15.83 10.89 5.91
CA LYS A 113 15.05 9.67 6.11
C LYS A 113 14.52 9.57 7.55
N ILE A 114 15.35 9.81 8.55
CA ILE A 114 14.95 9.74 9.97
C ILE A 114 13.85 10.78 10.26
N ILE A 115 14.00 12.00 9.76
CA ILE A 115 13.00 13.07 9.92
C ILE A 115 11.66 12.65 9.29
N LEU A 116 11.68 12.12 8.06
CA LEU A 116 10.47 11.81 7.32
C LEU A 116 9.79 10.52 7.78
N ARG A 117 10.57 9.47 8.09
CA ARG A 117 10.08 8.10 8.31
C ARG A 117 10.23 7.57 9.73
N GLY A 118 10.96 8.28 10.59
CA GLY A 118 11.15 7.92 12.00
C GLY A 118 12.50 7.29 12.31
N SER A 119 12.72 7.01 13.60
CA SER A 119 13.94 6.38 14.14
C SER A 119 13.79 4.87 14.35
N ASP A 120 12.76 4.26 13.76
CA ASP A 120 12.39 2.85 13.97
C ASP A 120 12.23 2.54 15.47
N ASP A 121 13.09 1.68 16.03
CA ASP A 121 13.05 1.27 17.45
C ASP A 121 14.02 2.07 18.35
N GLU A 122 14.78 3.02 17.80
CA GLU A 122 15.75 3.79 18.57
C GLU A 122 15.04 4.80 19.49
N LEU A 123 15.23 4.65 20.80
CA LEU A 123 14.68 5.55 21.81
C LEU A 123 15.45 6.87 21.83
N ILE A 124 14.71 7.97 21.75
CA ILE A 124 15.27 9.33 21.75
C ILE A 124 14.68 10.10 22.93
N SER A 125 15.54 10.86 23.60
CA SER A 125 15.19 11.66 24.77
C SER A 125 14.58 12.99 24.32
N PHE A 126 13.24 13.09 24.35
CA PHE A 126 12.51 14.30 23.99
C PHE A 126 12.24 15.17 25.21
N LYS A 127 12.66 16.43 25.15
CA LYS A 127 12.36 17.43 26.18
C LYS A 127 11.13 18.24 25.78
N TYR A 128 10.13 18.23 26.65
CA TYR A 128 8.89 18.97 26.46
C TYR A 128 8.73 20.04 27.54
N ILE A 129 8.20 21.19 27.15
CA ILE A 129 7.84 22.27 28.08
C ILE A 129 6.32 22.30 28.19
N ASN A 130 5.79 22.09 29.40
CA ASN A 130 4.37 22.24 29.67
C ASN A 130 3.97 23.73 29.71
N ASP A 131 2.67 24.01 29.60
CA ASP A 131 2.11 25.37 29.69
C ASP A 131 2.49 26.12 30.99
N LYS A 132 2.81 25.37 32.05
CA LYS A 132 3.29 25.89 33.34
C LYS A 132 4.80 26.18 33.40
N GLY A 133 5.53 26.00 32.30
CA GLY A 133 6.98 26.19 32.20
C GLY A 133 7.84 25.02 32.72
N ASN A 134 7.21 23.99 33.31
CA ASN A 134 7.94 22.81 33.76
C ASN A 134 8.42 21.98 32.57
N THR A 135 9.72 21.67 32.57
CA THR A 135 10.32 20.78 31.57
C THR A 135 10.25 19.35 32.07
N TYR A 136 9.82 18.42 31.21
CA TYR A 136 9.90 16.99 31.46
C TYR A 136 10.51 16.30 30.24
N THR A 137 11.14 15.16 30.50
CA THR A 137 11.82 14.38 29.47
C THR A 137 11.11 13.04 29.31
N ARG A 138 10.95 12.60 28.07
CA ARG A 138 10.38 11.28 27.75
C ARG A 138 11.25 10.58 26.71
N GLU A 139 11.53 9.31 26.95
CA GLU A 139 12.22 8.45 26.00
C GLU A 139 11.20 7.67 25.18
N ILE A 140 11.11 8.00 23.90
CA ILE A 140 10.24 7.32 22.93
C ILE A 140 10.94 7.26 21.58
N PRO A 141 10.60 6.30 20.71
CA PRO A 141 11.06 6.35 19.33
C PRO A 141 10.40 7.52 18.61
N PHE A 142 11.13 8.13 17.69
CA PHE A 142 10.58 9.15 16.82
C PHE A 142 9.74 8.47 15.73
N GLU A 143 8.43 8.74 15.76
CA GLU A 143 7.45 8.25 14.77
C GLU A 143 7.81 8.63 13.32
N GLY A 144 8.40 9.82 13.11
CA GLY A 144 8.58 10.39 11.78
C GLY A 144 7.42 11.28 11.36
N ILE A 145 7.71 12.24 10.48
CA ILE A 145 6.69 13.19 9.99
C ILE A 145 5.60 12.50 9.18
N ILE A 146 5.96 11.59 8.28
CA ILE A 146 4.99 10.92 7.39
C ILE A 146 4.09 9.97 8.18
N PRO A 147 4.60 9.05 9.03
CA PRO A 147 3.74 8.22 9.86
C PRO A 147 2.81 9.03 10.77
N ASN A 148 3.30 10.17 11.30
CA ASN A 148 2.46 11.11 12.07
C ASN A 148 1.30 11.67 11.25
N MET A 149 1.56 12.13 10.02
CA MET A 149 0.51 12.64 9.13
C MET A 149 -0.45 11.54 8.70
N GLU A 150 0.04 10.32 8.40
CA GLU A 150 -0.78 9.16 8.07
C GLU A 150 -1.75 8.78 9.20
N ARG A 151 -1.23 8.71 10.43
CA ARG A 151 -2.02 8.41 11.62
C ARG A 151 -3.06 9.50 11.88
N ARG A 152 -2.66 10.77 11.85
CA ARG A 152 -3.59 11.90 12.03
C ARG A 152 -4.67 11.94 10.97
N TYR A 153 -4.36 11.66 9.70
CA TYR A 153 -5.36 11.60 8.63
C TYR A 153 -6.40 10.49 8.86
N ARG A 154 -5.94 9.33 9.36
CA ARG A 154 -6.81 8.18 9.66
C ARG A 154 -7.67 8.41 10.90
N GLU A 155 -7.10 8.95 11.96
CA GLU A 155 -7.73 9.04 13.30
C GLU A 155 -8.50 10.35 13.52
N THR A 156 -8.24 11.42 12.76
CA THR A 156 -8.90 12.71 13.02
C THR A 156 -10.41 12.68 12.75
N GLU A 157 -11.21 13.27 13.62
CA GLU A 157 -12.64 13.48 13.37
C GLU A 157 -12.93 14.82 12.68
N SER A 158 -11.93 15.72 12.63
CA SER A 158 -12.09 17.04 12.02
C SER A 158 -11.94 16.99 10.50
N ASN A 159 -12.99 17.36 9.78
CA ASN A 159 -12.95 17.46 8.31
C ASN A 159 -11.93 18.48 7.83
N MET A 160 -11.78 19.62 8.52
CA MET A 160 -10.78 20.63 8.19
C MET A 160 -9.35 20.06 8.24
N VAL A 161 -9.02 19.31 9.30
CA VAL A 161 -7.69 18.68 9.42
C VAL A 161 -7.50 17.63 8.33
N ARG A 162 -8.54 16.84 8.03
CA ARG A 162 -8.50 15.82 6.97
C ARG A 162 -8.28 16.44 5.59
N GLU A 163 -8.96 17.53 5.27
CA GLU A 163 -8.81 18.28 4.02
C GLU A 163 -7.46 18.97 3.90
N ASP A 164 -6.90 19.48 5.00
CA ASP A 164 -5.56 20.05 4.99
C ASP A 164 -4.48 19.00 4.75
N LEU A 165 -4.61 17.82 5.36
CA LEU A 165 -3.68 16.72 5.18
C LEU A 165 -3.81 16.06 3.79
N SER A 166 -5.02 16.00 3.22
CA SER A 166 -5.27 15.38 1.93
C SER A 166 -4.54 16.08 0.76
N LYS A 167 -4.20 17.37 0.92
CA LYS A 167 -3.39 18.14 -0.05
C LYS A 167 -2.01 17.51 -0.31
N PHE A 168 -1.48 16.77 0.65
CA PHE A 168 -0.18 16.11 0.55
C PHE A 168 -0.28 14.64 0.07
N LEU A 169 -1.50 14.14 -0.15
CA LEU A 169 -1.70 12.78 -0.65
C LEU A 169 -1.49 12.73 -2.16
N SER A 170 -0.88 11.64 -2.59
CA SER A 170 -0.86 11.18 -3.98
C SER A 170 -1.47 9.79 -4.04
N SER A 171 -2.01 9.43 -5.20
CA SER A 171 -2.54 8.10 -5.47
C SER A 171 -1.61 7.39 -6.42
N GLN A 172 -1.34 6.12 -6.15
CA GLN A 172 -0.68 5.22 -7.10
C GLN A 172 -1.48 3.94 -7.25
N ALA A 173 -1.21 3.19 -8.31
CA ALA A 173 -1.74 1.84 -8.45
C ALA A 173 -1.38 1.03 -7.21
N CYS A 174 -2.35 0.28 -6.67
CA CYS A 174 -2.11 -0.58 -5.52
C CYS A 174 -1.00 -1.59 -5.87
N PRO A 175 0.08 -1.69 -5.10
CA PRO A 175 1.22 -2.56 -5.44
C PRO A 175 0.83 -4.04 -5.48
N ASP A 176 -0.13 -4.47 -4.66
CA ASP A 176 -0.51 -5.87 -4.53
C ASP A 176 -1.41 -6.32 -5.68
N CYS A 177 -2.39 -5.48 -6.08
CA CYS A 177 -3.26 -5.78 -7.22
C CYS A 177 -2.77 -5.17 -8.54
N ALA A 178 -1.71 -4.37 -8.54
CA ALA A 178 -1.23 -3.60 -9.69
C ALA A 178 -2.34 -2.80 -10.41
N GLY A 179 -3.32 -2.27 -9.66
CA GLY A 179 -4.45 -1.53 -10.25
C GLY A 179 -5.68 -2.36 -10.61
N THR A 180 -5.57 -3.70 -10.65
CA THR A 180 -6.65 -4.58 -11.13
C THR A 180 -7.82 -4.76 -10.16
N ARG A 181 -7.72 -4.24 -8.93
CA ARG A 181 -8.77 -4.22 -7.88
C ARG A 181 -9.13 -5.59 -7.28
N LEU A 182 -8.71 -6.68 -7.90
CA LEU A 182 -9.06 -8.04 -7.51
C LEU A 182 -7.99 -8.71 -6.66
N ARG A 183 -8.41 -9.64 -5.80
CA ARG A 183 -7.50 -10.53 -5.05
C ARG A 183 -6.69 -11.41 -6.00
N LYS A 184 -5.60 -11.98 -5.50
CA LYS A 184 -4.71 -12.85 -6.28
C LYS A 184 -5.48 -13.98 -6.96
N ASP A 185 -6.26 -14.76 -6.21
CA ASP A 185 -6.97 -15.93 -6.76
C ASP A 185 -7.86 -15.59 -7.97
N ALA A 186 -8.61 -14.50 -7.90
CA ALA A 186 -9.49 -14.05 -8.97
C ALA A 186 -8.75 -13.60 -10.25
N ARG A 187 -7.52 -13.08 -10.09
CA ARG A 187 -6.67 -12.63 -11.23
C ARG A 187 -6.01 -13.79 -11.97
N PHE A 188 -5.93 -14.94 -11.31
CA PHE A 188 -5.25 -16.13 -11.81
C PHE A 188 -6.24 -17.18 -12.36
N VAL A 189 -7.48 -16.77 -12.62
CA VAL A 189 -8.45 -17.53 -13.43
C VAL A 189 -8.45 -16.97 -14.84
N PHE A 190 -8.32 -17.86 -15.82
CA PHE A 190 -8.16 -17.53 -17.23
C PHE A 190 -9.25 -18.19 -18.07
N VAL A 191 -9.73 -17.47 -19.07
CA VAL A 191 -10.59 -17.97 -20.15
C VAL A 191 -9.78 -17.85 -21.43
N GLN A 192 -9.52 -18.98 -22.10
CA GLN A 192 -8.66 -19.03 -23.30
C GLN A 192 -7.29 -18.34 -23.11
N GLY A 193 -6.69 -18.52 -21.92
CA GLY A 193 -5.38 -17.96 -21.59
C GLY A 193 -5.36 -16.47 -21.26
N ILE A 194 -6.52 -15.82 -21.11
CA ILE A 194 -6.64 -14.40 -20.72
C ILE A 194 -7.32 -14.30 -19.36
N SER A 195 -6.78 -13.50 -18.45
CA SER A 195 -7.40 -13.24 -17.15
C SER A 195 -8.45 -12.12 -17.22
N LEU A 196 -9.34 -12.08 -16.24
CA LEU A 196 -10.37 -11.05 -16.18
C LEU A 196 -9.83 -9.61 -16.27
N PRO A 197 -8.76 -9.21 -15.54
CA PRO A 197 -8.18 -7.87 -15.69
C PRO A 197 -7.73 -7.54 -17.11
N GLN A 198 -7.10 -8.52 -17.79
CA GLN A 198 -6.66 -8.34 -19.17
C GLN A 198 -7.85 -8.14 -20.12
N ILE A 199 -8.98 -8.82 -19.88
CA ILE A 199 -10.21 -8.61 -20.65
C ILE A 199 -10.73 -7.19 -20.42
N THR A 200 -10.74 -6.70 -19.17
CA THR A 200 -11.23 -5.36 -18.85
C THR A 200 -10.34 -4.23 -19.37
N GLU A 201 -9.06 -4.50 -19.64
CA GLU A 201 -8.13 -3.55 -20.27
C GLU A 201 -8.26 -3.52 -21.80
N MET A 202 -8.92 -4.50 -22.42
CA MET A 202 -9.14 -4.52 -23.86
C MET A 202 -10.15 -3.45 -24.27
N THR A 203 -9.98 -2.91 -25.48
CA THR A 203 -11.04 -2.13 -26.11
C THR A 203 -12.22 -3.05 -26.43
N VAL A 204 -13.43 -2.47 -26.45
CA VAL A 204 -14.67 -3.20 -26.76
C VAL A 204 -14.55 -3.97 -28.08
N THR A 205 -13.97 -3.36 -29.11
CA THR A 205 -13.76 -3.99 -30.42
C THR A 205 -12.91 -5.25 -30.32
N LYS A 206 -11.77 -5.20 -29.62
CA LYS A 206 -10.88 -6.35 -29.43
C LYS A 206 -11.56 -7.48 -28.64
N ALA A 207 -12.34 -7.12 -27.63
CA ALA A 207 -13.09 -8.10 -26.84
C ALA A 207 -14.16 -8.82 -27.69
N VAL A 208 -14.93 -8.09 -28.51
CA VAL A 208 -15.94 -8.66 -29.41
C VAL A 208 -15.32 -9.59 -30.45
N GLU A 209 -14.23 -9.17 -31.09
CA GLU A 209 -13.52 -10.01 -32.06
C GLU A 209 -13.07 -11.34 -31.44
N LYS A 210 -12.52 -11.27 -30.23
CA LYS A 210 -11.95 -12.43 -29.56
C LYS A 210 -12.98 -13.39 -28.98
N PHE A 211 -14.05 -12.88 -28.37
CA PHE A 211 -15.02 -13.71 -27.62
C PHE A 211 -16.34 -13.92 -28.34
N CYS A 212 -16.82 -12.97 -29.15
CA CYS A 212 -18.13 -13.07 -29.80
C CYS A 212 -18.05 -13.56 -31.25
N ARG A 213 -16.97 -13.22 -31.98
CA ARG A 213 -16.80 -13.57 -33.40
C ARG A 213 -15.84 -14.73 -33.64
N SER A 214 -15.11 -15.17 -32.62
CA SER A 214 -14.21 -16.31 -32.73
C SER A 214 -15.00 -17.62 -32.83
N PRO A 215 -14.78 -18.43 -33.88
CA PRO A 215 -15.44 -19.73 -34.03
C PRO A 215 -15.01 -20.76 -32.97
N ASN A 216 -13.94 -20.46 -32.21
CA ASN A 216 -13.37 -21.32 -31.18
C ASN A 216 -13.89 -21.03 -29.76
N PHE A 217 -15.02 -20.33 -29.59
CA PHE A 217 -15.67 -20.20 -28.29
C PHE A 217 -16.79 -21.26 -28.17
N PRO A 218 -16.49 -22.49 -27.66
CA PRO A 218 -17.46 -23.56 -27.64
C PRO A 218 -18.62 -23.20 -26.71
N ALA A 219 -19.86 -23.45 -27.17
CA ALA A 219 -21.07 -23.16 -26.42
C ALA A 219 -21.25 -24.02 -25.14
N ARG A 220 -20.39 -25.03 -24.91
CA ARG A 220 -20.60 -26.05 -23.87
C ARG A 220 -19.39 -26.49 -23.04
N GLU A 221 -18.17 -26.02 -23.31
CA GLU A 221 -16.99 -26.54 -22.58
C GLU A 221 -16.29 -25.49 -21.71
N GLN A 222 -16.23 -25.81 -20.42
CA GLN A 222 -15.60 -25.07 -19.35
C GLN A 222 -14.07 -25.03 -19.52
N GLN A 223 -13.56 -24.09 -20.30
CA GLN A 223 -12.11 -23.81 -20.35
C GLN A 223 -11.71 -22.73 -19.32
N LEU A 224 -12.17 -22.90 -18.07
CA LEU A 224 -11.61 -22.13 -16.97
C LEU A 224 -10.28 -22.76 -16.59
N GLN A 225 -9.20 -22.03 -16.82
CA GLN A 225 -7.86 -22.43 -16.42
C GLN A 225 -7.49 -21.66 -15.17
N ILE A 226 -7.19 -22.37 -14.08
CA ILE A 226 -6.62 -21.77 -12.88
C ILE A 226 -5.10 -21.92 -12.96
N ARG A 227 -4.35 -20.84 -12.79
CA ARG A 227 -2.88 -20.90 -12.65
C ARG A 227 -2.50 -20.60 -11.22
N PHE A 228 -1.67 -21.45 -10.62
CA PHE A 228 -1.19 -21.28 -9.25
C PHE A 228 0.21 -20.67 -9.23
#